data_AF-A0A2D2Q4K8-F1
#
_entry.id   AF-A0A2D2Q4K8-F1
#
_cell.length_a   1.000
_cell.length_b   1.000
_cell.length_c   1.000
_cell.angle_alpha   90.00
_cell.angle_beta   90.00
_cell.angle_gamma   90.00
#
_symmetry.space_group_name_H-M   'P 1'
#
loop_
_entity.id
_entity.type
_entity.pdbx_description
1 polymer ?
#
loop_
_entity_poly.entity_id
_entity_poly.type
_entity_poly.pdbx_seq_one_letter_code
_entity_poly.pdbx_strand_id
1 'polypeptide(L)'
;MTMTSTPSPALTPQQAPQANKALVFPARVIQRVMGDRLSGRLTFTDPNDVSIAWNLYVGSGQLHYATSNTGYQQRFDYLCQRYCPQLAGTLPEGDTEYQYLCRLWQSGQLTLPQLRKLLFLFTQEALIHIFAMPQASLSVERVLGLDHLVLCVPIKQTLSQLRDGISQAVQTRAYLNSPLQRLGVAHADRLHPSLWQEDYGRHVAAALPQLLAQTPVLYEIATQLRLEAIATAQLLRPALMNGAIVQYPHTPPKRDDRPVVACIDDSRTIQRNVRLILETSGYRVLEVMQPTHALSTLTDTKPDLVLMDISMPEMDGYELCRQLRQTDTLKDVPVVMLTGRDGLVDRIRARMVGATDYLTKPFTPQELLSLAERFAHSAVLETN
;
A
#
# COMPACT_ATOMS: atom_id res chain seq x y z
N MET A 1 -12.11 -15.53 38.82
CA MET A 1 -11.24 -14.34 38.71
C MET A 1 -10.91 -14.14 37.25
N THR A 2 -11.62 -13.20 36.64
CA THR A 2 -11.51 -12.79 35.23
C THR A 2 -10.27 -11.90 35.06
N MET A 3 -9.34 -12.30 34.21
CA MET A 3 -8.30 -11.39 33.70
C MET A 3 -8.65 -10.97 32.28
N THR A 4 -9.02 -9.72 32.17
CA THR A 4 -9.26 -8.94 30.96
C THR A 4 -7.93 -8.63 30.28
N SER A 5 -7.69 -9.18 29.09
CA SER A 5 -6.61 -8.76 28.20
C SER A 5 -7.06 -7.57 27.36
N THR A 6 -6.41 -6.44 27.56
CA THR A 6 -6.54 -5.15 26.86
C THR A 6 -6.28 -5.25 25.34
N PRO A 7 -7.02 -4.52 24.49
CA PRO A 7 -6.67 -4.38 23.08
C PRO A 7 -5.59 -3.30 22.85
N SER A 8 -4.64 -3.62 21.96
CA SER A 8 -3.51 -2.80 21.46
C SER A 8 -3.92 -1.46 20.82
N PRO A 9 -3.01 -0.47 20.72
CA PRO A 9 -3.36 0.92 20.46
C PRO A 9 -3.72 1.21 18.99
N ALA A 10 -4.54 2.25 18.84
CA ALA A 10 -5.11 2.74 17.59
C ALA A 10 -4.05 3.03 16.50
N LEU A 11 -4.28 2.45 15.32
CA LEU A 11 -3.59 2.77 14.08
C LEU A 11 -4.09 4.12 13.55
N THR A 12 -3.28 5.15 13.66
CA THR A 12 -3.50 6.43 12.96
C THR A 12 -3.30 6.24 11.45
N PRO A 13 -4.09 6.92 10.60
CA PRO A 13 -3.94 6.82 9.15
C PRO A 13 -2.65 7.52 8.71
N GLN A 14 -1.58 6.75 8.50
CA GLN A 14 -0.31 7.26 7.96
C GLN A 14 -0.35 7.30 6.43
N GLN A 15 -0.12 8.49 5.87
CA GLN A 15 0.16 8.73 4.46
C GLN A 15 1.47 8.03 4.07
N ALA A 16 1.41 7.10 3.12
CA ALA A 16 2.59 6.43 2.57
C ALA A 16 3.37 7.38 1.63
N PRO A 17 4.72 7.42 1.68
CA PRO A 17 5.51 8.21 0.75
C PRO A 17 5.62 7.49 -0.61
N GLN A 18 5.09 8.12 -1.67
CA GLN A 18 5.12 7.59 -3.04
C GLN A 18 6.39 8.02 -3.78
N ALA A 19 7.13 7.04 -4.33
CA ALA A 19 7.97 7.28 -5.49
C ALA A 19 7.06 7.74 -6.65
N ASN A 20 7.30 8.96 -7.15
CA ASN A 20 6.41 9.71 -8.04
C ASN A 20 6.32 9.07 -9.44
N LYS A 21 5.48 8.04 -9.61
CA LYS A 21 5.05 7.56 -10.94
C LYS A 21 3.97 8.52 -11.47
N ALA A 22 4.11 8.96 -12.72
CA ALA A 22 3.14 9.86 -13.34
C ALA A 22 1.73 9.24 -13.35
N LEU A 23 0.76 9.99 -12.83
CA LEU A 23 -0.64 9.57 -12.78
C LEU A 23 -1.31 9.74 -14.14
N VAL A 24 -2.13 8.77 -14.52
CA VAL A 24 -2.87 8.75 -15.81
C VAL A 24 -4.36 8.53 -15.60
N PHE A 25 -5.16 8.91 -16.59
CA PHE A 25 -6.60 8.63 -16.64
C PHE A 25 -6.85 7.31 -17.37
N PRO A 26 -7.39 6.25 -16.72
CA PRO A 26 -7.59 4.94 -17.36
C PRO A 26 -8.36 5.00 -18.69
N ALA A 27 -9.41 5.84 -18.75
CA ALA A 27 -10.18 6.05 -19.97
C ALA A 27 -9.35 6.57 -21.16
N ARG A 28 -8.40 7.49 -20.91
CA ARG A 28 -7.51 8.03 -21.96
C ARG A 28 -6.46 7.02 -22.39
N VAL A 29 -5.92 6.25 -21.45
CA VAL A 29 -4.97 5.15 -21.74
C VAL A 29 -5.60 4.15 -22.71
N ILE A 30 -6.86 3.79 -22.47
CA ILE A 30 -7.53 2.76 -23.27
C ILE A 30 -7.87 3.23 -24.68
N GLN A 31 -8.23 4.50 -24.85
CA GLN A 31 -8.38 5.09 -26.19
C GLN A 31 -7.08 4.97 -27.00
N ARG A 32 -5.93 5.21 -26.36
CA ARG A 32 -4.62 5.05 -26.99
C ARG A 32 -4.29 3.60 -27.30
N VAL A 33 -4.51 2.68 -26.36
CA VAL A 33 -4.30 1.23 -26.53
C VAL A 33 -5.10 0.69 -27.72
N MET A 34 -6.35 1.13 -27.87
CA MET A 34 -7.21 0.76 -29.00
C MET A 34 -6.70 1.32 -30.33
N GLY A 35 -6.20 2.56 -30.35
CA GLY A 35 -5.63 3.19 -31.55
C GLY A 35 -4.31 2.54 -31.99
N ASP A 36 -3.41 2.32 -31.03
CA ASP A 36 -2.06 1.79 -31.26
C ASP A 36 -2.01 0.26 -31.41
N ARG A 37 -3.17 -0.43 -31.28
CA ARG A 37 -3.32 -1.90 -31.29
C ARG A 37 -2.34 -2.62 -30.36
N LEU A 38 -2.05 -2.01 -29.21
CA LEU A 38 -1.10 -2.54 -28.24
C LEU A 38 -1.59 -3.90 -27.71
N SER A 39 -0.66 -4.84 -27.57
CA SER A 39 -0.91 -6.15 -26.96
C SER A 39 -0.03 -6.32 -25.72
N GLY A 40 -0.61 -6.81 -24.64
CA GLY A 40 0.08 -6.97 -23.36
C GLY A 40 -0.85 -6.88 -22.15
N ARG A 41 -0.22 -6.70 -20.98
CA ARG A 41 -0.87 -6.45 -19.69
C ARG A 41 -0.69 -4.99 -19.28
N LEU A 42 -1.80 -4.34 -18.97
CA LEU A 42 -1.82 -3.01 -18.36
C LEU A 42 -2.18 -3.16 -16.89
N THR A 43 -1.35 -2.61 -16.00
CA THR A 43 -1.61 -2.62 -14.55
C THR A 43 -1.88 -1.20 -14.09
N PHE A 44 -3.08 -0.97 -13.56
CA PHE A 44 -3.51 0.29 -12.96
C PHE A 44 -3.47 0.19 -11.44
N THR A 45 -2.58 0.92 -10.80
CA THR A 45 -2.43 0.95 -9.32
C THR A 45 -3.18 2.14 -8.75
N ASP A 46 -3.97 1.91 -7.69
CA ASP A 46 -4.78 2.94 -7.03
C ASP A 46 -3.86 3.95 -6.31
N PRO A 47 -4.04 5.27 -6.51
CA PRO A 47 -3.19 6.28 -5.88
C PRO A 47 -3.44 6.43 -4.39
N ASN A 48 -4.61 6.01 -3.87
CA ASN A 48 -4.94 6.07 -2.44
C ASN A 48 -4.46 4.84 -1.68
N ASP A 49 -4.15 3.75 -2.39
CA ASP A 49 -3.63 2.52 -1.81
C ASP A 49 -2.81 1.75 -2.86
N VAL A 50 -1.50 1.90 -2.77
CA VAL A 50 -0.56 1.29 -3.72
C VAL A 50 -0.53 -0.25 -3.67
N SER A 51 -1.12 -0.86 -2.63
CA SER A 51 -1.29 -2.31 -2.56
C SER A 51 -2.43 -2.80 -3.47
N ILE A 52 -3.31 -1.90 -3.93
CA ILE A 52 -4.42 -2.23 -4.83
C ILE A 52 -3.99 -1.94 -6.27
N ALA A 53 -3.99 -2.99 -7.09
CA ALA A 53 -3.74 -2.89 -8.52
C ALA A 53 -4.71 -3.76 -9.32
N TRP A 54 -5.08 -3.26 -10.49
CA TRP A 54 -5.97 -3.94 -11.43
C TRP A 54 -5.23 -4.23 -12.73
N ASN A 55 -5.27 -5.48 -13.17
CA ASN A 55 -4.70 -5.93 -14.43
C ASN A 55 -5.75 -6.00 -15.52
N LEU A 56 -5.37 -5.50 -16.70
CA LEU A 56 -6.14 -5.57 -17.92
C LEU A 56 -5.31 -6.20 -19.03
N TYR A 57 -5.79 -7.32 -19.55
CA TYR A 57 -5.12 -8.11 -20.59
C TYR A 57 -5.73 -7.80 -21.94
N VAL A 58 -4.98 -7.16 -22.84
CA VAL A 58 -5.47 -6.64 -24.12
C VAL A 58 -4.60 -7.10 -25.27
N GLY A 59 -5.20 -7.28 -26.45
CA GLY A 59 -4.46 -7.66 -27.65
C GLY A 59 -5.24 -7.33 -28.91
N SER A 60 -4.61 -6.66 -29.87
CA SER A 60 -5.22 -6.33 -31.18
C SER A 60 -6.61 -5.65 -31.08
N GLY A 61 -6.80 -4.76 -30.10
CA GLY A 61 -8.08 -4.08 -29.84
C GLY A 61 -9.14 -4.93 -29.14
N GLN A 62 -8.80 -6.16 -28.75
CA GLN A 62 -9.63 -7.09 -28.00
C GLN A 62 -9.23 -7.10 -26.53
N LEU A 63 -10.21 -7.41 -25.69
CA LEU A 63 -10.06 -7.67 -24.28
C LEU A 63 -10.02 -9.18 -24.05
N HIS A 64 -9.00 -9.63 -23.32
CA HIS A 64 -8.82 -11.04 -22.99
C HIS A 64 -9.21 -11.38 -21.55
N TYR A 65 -8.92 -10.49 -20.60
CA TYR A 65 -9.33 -10.68 -19.20
C TYR A 65 -9.10 -9.40 -18.38
N ALA A 66 -9.77 -9.28 -17.24
CA ALA A 66 -9.44 -8.27 -16.22
C ALA A 66 -9.63 -8.83 -14.80
N THR A 67 -8.71 -8.49 -13.89
CA THR A 67 -8.70 -8.95 -12.49
C THR A 67 -7.91 -7.97 -11.60
N SER A 68 -7.91 -8.19 -10.28
CA SER A 68 -7.07 -7.47 -9.33
C SER A 68 -5.84 -8.30 -8.93
N ASN A 69 -4.73 -7.63 -8.60
CA ASN A 69 -3.53 -8.30 -8.06
C ASN A 69 -3.72 -8.70 -6.59
N THR A 70 -4.56 -7.96 -5.89
CA THR A 70 -4.87 -8.12 -4.47
C THR A 70 -6.37 -8.24 -4.28
N GLY A 71 -6.76 -8.93 -3.22
CA GLY A 71 -8.16 -9.22 -2.89
C GLY A 71 -8.96 -9.97 -3.97
N TYR A 72 -8.29 -10.60 -4.93
CA TYR A 72 -8.93 -11.45 -5.94
C TYR A 72 -9.65 -12.64 -5.30
N GLN A 73 -9.19 -13.12 -4.15
CA GLN A 73 -9.88 -14.16 -3.39
C GLN A 73 -11.28 -13.72 -2.94
N GLN A 74 -11.38 -12.56 -2.27
CA GLN A 74 -12.66 -12.03 -1.78
C GLN A 74 -13.61 -11.71 -2.93
N ARG A 75 -13.07 -11.16 -4.01
CA ARG A 75 -13.83 -10.87 -5.23
C ARG A 75 -14.31 -12.16 -5.92
N PHE A 76 -13.48 -13.19 -6.00
CA PHE A 76 -13.84 -14.50 -6.52
C PHE A 76 -15.00 -15.11 -5.76
N ASP A 77 -14.88 -15.22 -4.44
CA ASP A 77 -15.92 -15.80 -3.60
C ASP A 77 -17.24 -15.03 -3.77
N TYR A 78 -17.20 -13.70 -3.71
CA TYR A 78 -18.36 -12.84 -3.95
C TYR A 78 -19.04 -13.09 -5.30
N LEU A 79 -18.28 -13.10 -6.40
CA LEU A 79 -18.82 -13.31 -7.73
C LEU A 79 -19.36 -14.73 -7.93
N CYS A 80 -18.66 -15.74 -7.40
CA CYS A 80 -19.11 -17.12 -7.47
C CYS A 80 -20.38 -17.33 -6.66
N GLN A 81 -20.47 -16.84 -5.42
CA GLN A 81 -21.71 -16.95 -4.63
C GLN A 81 -22.92 -16.32 -5.33
N ARG A 82 -22.71 -15.27 -6.12
CA ARG A 82 -23.80 -14.59 -6.84
C ARG A 82 -24.19 -15.28 -8.15
N TYR A 83 -23.22 -15.74 -8.94
CA TYR A 83 -23.48 -16.17 -10.32
C TYR A 83 -23.25 -17.66 -10.57
N CYS A 84 -22.44 -18.33 -9.76
CA CYS A 84 -22.11 -19.76 -9.85
C CYS A 84 -21.81 -20.33 -8.44
N PRO A 85 -22.82 -20.47 -7.55
CA PRO A 85 -22.61 -20.81 -6.14
C PRO A 85 -21.85 -22.12 -5.92
N GLN A 86 -21.92 -23.05 -6.88
CA GLN A 86 -21.18 -24.32 -6.86
C GLN A 86 -19.65 -24.16 -6.90
N LEU A 87 -19.15 -22.97 -7.28
CA LEU A 87 -17.71 -22.65 -7.32
C LEU A 87 -17.30 -21.69 -6.18
N ALA A 88 -18.23 -21.27 -5.33
CA ALA A 88 -17.95 -20.36 -4.23
C ALA A 88 -16.99 -20.99 -3.21
N GLY A 89 -16.25 -20.14 -2.49
CA GLY A 89 -15.27 -20.55 -1.49
C GLY A 89 -13.86 -20.05 -1.78
N THR A 90 -12.89 -20.75 -1.19
CA THR A 90 -11.48 -20.37 -1.22
C THR A 90 -10.77 -20.94 -2.44
N LEU A 91 -10.03 -20.09 -3.16
CA LEU A 91 -9.14 -20.53 -4.23
C LEU A 91 -8.02 -21.40 -3.63
N PRO A 92 -7.54 -22.40 -4.36
CA PRO A 92 -6.35 -23.14 -3.96
C PRO A 92 -5.15 -22.21 -3.73
N GLU A 93 -4.28 -22.56 -2.79
CA GLU A 93 -3.10 -21.76 -2.47
C GLU A 93 -2.22 -21.54 -3.70
N GLY A 94 -1.86 -20.28 -3.97
CA GLY A 94 -1.04 -19.88 -5.11
C GLY A 94 -1.78 -19.68 -6.43
N ASP A 95 -3.07 -19.99 -6.51
CA ASP A 95 -3.86 -19.79 -7.73
C ASP A 95 -4.40 -18.37 -7.87
N THR A 96 -4.35 -17.87 -9.09
CA THR A 96 -5.23 -16.78 -9.52
C THR A 96 -6.61 -17.31 -9.93
N GLU A 97 -7.61 -16.42 -9.89
CA GLU A 97 -8.97 -16.69 -10.40
C GLU A 97 -8.95 -17.31 -11.81
N TYR A 98 -8.13 -16.75 -12.70
CA TYR A 98 -8.01 -17.18 -14.09
C TYR A 98 -7.48 -18.61 -14.22
N GLN A 99 -6.37 -18.90 -13.52
CA GLN A 99 -5.72 -20.20 -13.54
C GLN A 99 -6.65 -21.29 -12.98
N TYR A 100 -7.33 -21.00 -11.86
CA TYR A 100 -8.28 -21.92 -11.26
C TYR A 100 -9.44 -22.24 -12.22
N LEU A 101 -10.07 -21.21 -12.80
CA LEU A 101 -11.17 -21.40 -13.75
C LEU A 101 -10.73 -22.18 -15.01
N CYS A 102 -9.52 -21.92 -15.52
CA CYS A 102 -8.97 -22.68 -16.65
C CYS A 102 -8.71 -24.14 -16.28
N ARG A 103 -8.21 -24.42 -15.07
CA ARG A 103 -8.01 -25.78 -14.59
C ARG A 103 -9.32 -26.56 -14.51
N LEU A 104 -10.38 -25.94 -13.98
CA LEU A 104 -11.71 -26.55 -13.93
C LEU A 104 -12.24 -26.91 -15.32
N TRP A 105 -11.96 -26.07 -16.32
CA TRP A 105 -12.29 -26.38 -17.72
C TRP A 105 -11.45 -27.54 -18.26
N GLN A 106 -10.14 -27.53 -18.03
CA GLN A 106 -9.24 -28.60 -18.47
C GLN A 106 -9.58 -29.95 -17.83
N SER A 107 -10.06 -29.95 -16.58
CA SER A 107 -10.51 -31.15 -15.88
C SER A 107 -11.95 -31.57 -16.22
N GLY A 108 -12.62 -30.87 -17.14
CA GLY A 108 -13.99 -31.17 -17.58
C GLY A 108 -15.10 -30.76 -16.60
N GLN A 109 -14.78 -30.04 -15.53
CA GLN A 109 -15.76 -29.56 -14.55
C GLN A 109 -16.50 -28.31 -15.05
N LEU A 110 -15.89 -27.55 -15.95
CA LEU A 110 -16.53 -26.47 -16.69
C LEU A 110 -16.53 -26.74 -18.19
N THR A 111 -17.63 -26.43 -18.85
CA THR A 111 -17.67 -26.34 -20.31
C THR A 111 -17.06 -25.01 -20.77
N LEU A 112 -16.56 -24.94 -22.02
CA LEU A 112 -16.00 -23.71 -22.58
C LEU A 112 -16.99 -22.51 -22.55
N PRO A 113 -18.30 -22.68 -22.84
CA PRO A 113 -19.28 -21.59 -22.68
C PRO A 113 -19.41 -21.10 -21.24
N GLN A 114 -19.41 -22.01 -20.25
CA GLN A 114 -19.46 -21.63 -18.83
C GLN A 114 -18.20 -20.86 -18.41
N LEU A 115 -17.02 -21.33 -18.82
CA LEU A 115 -15.76 -20.64 -18.56
C LEU A 115 -15.77 -19.23 -19.17
N ARG A 116 -16.16 -19.08 -20.43
CA ARG A 116 -16.25 -17.76 -21.09
C ARG A 116 -17.21 -16.82 -20.38
N LYS A 117 -18.37 -17.33 -19.95
CA LYS A 117 -19.35 -16.54 -19.19
C LYS A 117 -18.76 -16.04 -17.87
N LEU A 118 -18.10 -16.91 -17.12
CA LEU A 118 -17.44 -16.54 -15.86
C LEU A 118 -16.32 -15.53 -16.07
N LEU A 119 -15.40 -15.78 -17.00
CA LEU A 119 -14.31 -14.85 -17.31
C LEU A 119 -14.85 -13.49 -17.75
N PHE A 120 -15.95 -13.45 -18.51
CA PHE A 120 -16.58 -12.20 -18.91
C PHE A 120 -17.19 -11.45 -17.72
N LEU A 121 -17.91 -12.14 -16.82
CA LEU A 121 -18.47 -11.54 -15.60
C LEU A 121 -17.38 -10.92 -14.71
N PHE A 122 -16.30 -11.67 -14.46
CA PHE A 122 -15.14 -11.17 -13.71
C PHE A 122 -14.54 -9.97 -14.41
N THR A 123 -14.32 -10.06 -15.72
CA THR A 123 -13.76 -8.96 -16.51
C THR A 123 -14.63 -7.70 -16.41
N GLN A 124 -15.95 -7.81 -16.53
CA GLN A 124 -16.87 -6.69 -16.42
C GLN A 124 -16.79 -5.99 -15.05
N GLU A 125 -16.72 -6.79 -13.99
CA GLU A 125 -16.58 -6.28 -12.62
C GLU A 125 -15.28 -5.46 -12.48
N ALA A 126 -14.14 -6.01 -12.92
CA ALA A 126 -12.86 -5.32 -12.83
C ALA A 126 -12.83 -4.05 -13.70
N LEU A 127 -13.43 -4.08 -14.89
CA LEU A 127 -13.54 -2.90 -15.75
C LEU A 127 -14.33 -1.78 -15.08
N ILE A 128 -15.42 -2.09 -14.37
CA ILE A 128 -16.19 -1.05 -13.64
C ILE A 128 -15.26 -0.28 -12.70
N HIS A 129 -14.42 -0.99 -11.93
CA HIS A 129 -13.52 -0.36 -10.97
C HIS A 129 -12.29 0.29 -11.58
N ILE A 130 -11.73 -0.28 -12.67
CA ILE A 130 -10.63 0.34 -13.43
C ILE A 130 -11.07 1.70 -13.99
N PHE A 131 -12.24 1.75 -14.62
CA PHE A 131 -12.70 2.96 -15.30
C PHE A 131 -13.40 3.96 -14.38
N ALA A 132 -13.74 3.54 -13.16
CA ALA A 132 -14.17 4.46 -12.11
C ALA A 132 -13.02 5.20 -11.43
N MET A 133 -11.75 4.76 -11.60
CA MET A 133 -10.61 5.47 -11.03
C MET A 133 -10.42 6.83 -11.71
N PRO A 134 -10.35 7.95 -10.96
CA PRO A 134 -10.10 9.26 -11.54
C PRO A 134 -8.68 9.33 -12.11
N GLN A 135 -7.71 8.79 -11.37
CA GLN A 135 -6.31 8.70 -11.76
C GLN A 135 -5.71 7.39 -11.22
N ALA A 136 -4.71 6.87 -11.90
CA ALA A 136 -3.97 5.67 -11.49
C ALA A 136 -2.50 5.77 -11.92
N SER A 137 -1.61 5.08 -11.20
CA SER A 137 -0.28 4.78 -11.72
C SER A 137 -0.37 3.64 -12.74
N LEU A 138 0.33 3.75 -13.87
CA LEU A 138 0.29 2.76 -14.94
C LEU A 138 1.62 2.01 -15.08
N SER A 139 1.54 0.69 -15.16
CA SER A 139 2.61 -0.18 -15.67
C SER A 139 2.13 -0.91 -16.93
N VAL A 140 3.01 -1.08 -17.92
CA VAL A 140 2.70 -1.76 -19.18
C VAL A 140 3.74 -2.84 -19.43
N GLU A 141 3.26 -4.07 -19.61
CA GLU A 141 4.07 -5.21 -20.00
C GLU A 141 3.60 -5.71 -21.37
N ARG A 142 4.55 -5.90 -22.30
CA ARG A 142 4.22 -6.38 -23.67
C ARG A 142 3.91 -7.87 -23.75
N VAL A 143 4.16 -8.60 -22.66
CA VAL A 143 3.82 -10.02 -22.54
C VAL A 143 2.41 -10.12 -21.97
N LEU A 144 1.54 -10.91 -22.61
CA LEU A 144 0.17 -11.05 -22.14
C LEU A 144 0.10 -11.87 -20.84
N GLY A 145 0.87 -12.97 -20.75
CA GLY A 145 0.95 -13.77 -19.52
C GLY A 145 -0.33 -14.55 -19.17
N LEU A 146 -1.24 -14.77 -20.14
CA LEU A 146 -2.34 -15.73 -20.01
C LEU A 146 -1.99 -17.01 -20.75
N ASP A 147 -2.17 -18.15 -20.10
CA ASP A 147 -1.88 -19.47 -20.69
C ASP A 147 -2.77 -19.80 -21.90
N HIS A 148 -4.00 -19.27 -21.89
CA HIS A 148 -5.00 -19.46 -22.94
C HIS A 148 -5.71 -18.15 -23.28
N LEU A 149 -6.09 -17.92 -24.53
CA LEU A 149 -6.91 -16.76 -24.92
C LEU A 149 -8.38 -17.17 -25.05
N VAL A 150 -8.99 -17.48 -23.90
CA VAL A 150 -10.34 -18.05 -23.84
C VAL A 150 -11.43 -17.02 -24.16
N LEU A 151 -11.28 -15.80 -23.63
CA LEU A 151 -12.16 -14.66 -23.86
C LEU A 151 -11.48 -13.71 -24.86
N CYS A 152 -12.27 -13.17 -25.78
CA CYS A 152 -11.83 -12.23 -26.80
C CYS A 152 -13.04 -11.37 -27.16
N VAL A 153 -13.15 -10.20 -26.53
CA VAL A 153 -14.32 -9.32 -26.68
C VAL A 153 -13.90 -7.89 -27.04
N PRO A 154 -14.66 -7.17 -27.89
CA PRO A 154 -14.29 -5.82 -28.28
C PRO A 154 -14.37 -4.85 -27.10
N ILE A 155 -13.25 -4.21 -26.75
CA ILE A 155 -13.16 -3.29 -25.58
C ILE A 155 -14.26 -2.22 -25.63
N LYS A 156 -14.45 -1.59 -26.79
CA LYS A 156 -15.44 -0.51 -26.98
C LYS A 156 -16.86 -0.95 -26.66
N GLN A 157 -17.24 -2.13 -27.15
CA GLN A 157 -18.59 -2.66 -26.96
C GLN A 157 -18.80 -3.03 -25.48
N THR A 158 -17.83 -3.69 -24.86
CA THR A 158 -17.89 -4.04 -23.43
C THR A 158 -18.03 -2.79 -22.56
N LEU A 159 -17.22 -1.75 -22.78
CA LEU A 159 -17.31 -0.51 -22.00
C LEU A 159 -18.65 0.21 -22.17
N SER A 160 -19.24 0.18 -23.37
CA SER A 160 -20.55 0.79 -23.61
C SER A 160 -21.66 0.15 -22.79
N GLN A 161 -21.58 -1.17 -22.56
CA GLN A 161 -22.54 -1.92 -21.75
C GLN A 161 -22.38 -1.69 -20.24
N LEU A 162 -21.22 -1.19 -19.82
CA LEU A 162 -20.88 -0.98 -18.40
C LEU A 162 -21.04 0.48 -17.95
N ARG A 163 -21.59 1.37 -18.81
CA ARG A 163 -21.67 2.81 -18.53
C ARG A 163 -22.34 3.11 -17.18
N ASP A 164 -23.46 2.48 -16.89
CA ASP A 164 -24.22 2.74 -15.66
C ASP A 164 -23.47 2.24 -14.42
N GLY A 165 -22.88 1.04 -14.50
CA GLY A 165 -22.05 0.49 -13.42
C GLY A 165 -20.80 1.34 -13.15
N ILE A 166 -20.12 1.82 -14.21
CA ILE A 166 -19.00 2.76 -14.10
C ILE A 166 -19.45 4.06 -13.44
N SER A 167 -20.58 4.63 -13.86
CA SER A 167 -21.14 5.86 -13.29
C SER A 167 -21.43 5.72 -11.79
N GLN A 168 -22.07 4.62 -11.40
CA GLN A 168 -22.33 4.33 -9.99
C GLN A 168 -21.02 4.13 -9.20
N ALA A 169 -20.04 3.41 -9.76
CA ALA A 169 -18.75 3.23 -9.11
C ALA A 169 -17.99 4.57 -8.95
N VAL A 170 -18.06 5.48 -9.93
CA VAL A 170 -17.53 6.84 -9.80
C VAL A 170 -18.19 7.59 -8.63
N GLN A 171 -19.51 7.47 -8.48
CA GLN A 171 -20.22 8.09 -7.35
C GLN A 171 -19.81 7.49 -6.00
N THR A 172 -19.61 6.16 -5.93
CA THR A 172 -19.15 5.51 -4.69
C THR A 172 -17.76 5.98 -4.26
N ARG A 173 -16.89 6.33 -5.22
CA ARG A 173 -15.55 6.85 -4.95
C ARG A 173 -15.50 8.20 -4.24
N ALA A 174 -16.62 8.90 -4.13
CA ALA A 174 -16.69 10.11 -3.30
C ALA A 174 -16.55 9.84 -1.80
N TYR A 175 -16.76 8.60 -1.35
CA TYR A 175 -16.71 8.21 0.07
C TYR A 175 -16.04 6.85 0.33
N LEU A 176 -15.79 6.04 -0.72
CA LEU A 176 -15.08 4.77 -0.65
C LEU A 176 -14.07 4.69 -1.81
N ASN A 177 -12.76 4.82 -1.54
CA ASN A 177 -11.78 4.94 -2.61
C ASN A 177 -11.67 3.67 -3.45
N SER A 178 -11.86 2.49 -2.87
CA SER A 178 -11.82 1.21 -3.59
C SER A 178 -12.66 0.14 -2.86
N PRO A 179 -13.34 -0.77 -3.58
CA PRO A 179 -14.02 -1.91 -2.97
C PRO A 179 -13.05 -2.90 -2.28
N LEU A 180 -11.76 -2.82 -2.61
CA LEU A 180 -10.72 -3.67 -2.07
C LEU A 180 -10.05 -3.07 -0.83
N GLN A 181 -10.32 -1.81 -0.46
CA GLN A 181 -9.82 -1.29 0.82
C GLN A 181 -10.51 -1.98 1.99
N ARG A 182 -9.78 -2.10 3.10
CA ARG A 182 -10.32 -2.67 4.34
C ARG A 182 -11.14 -1.63 5.07
N LEU A 183 -12.23 -2.07 5.70
CA LEU A 183 -13.17 -1.22 6.39
C LEU A 183 -13.21 -1.57 7.87
N GLY A 184 -12.97 -0.60 8.74
CA GLY A 184 -13.02 -0.81 10.19
C GLY A 184 -13.75 0.31 10.92
N VAL A 185 -14.12 0.04 12.17
CA VAL A 185 -14.81 1.00 13.02
C VAL A 185 -13.79 1.92 13.70
N ALA A 186 -13.89 3.23 13.49
CA ALA A 186 -13.11 4.23 14.22
C ALA A 186 -13.88 4.81 15.41
N HIS A 187 -15.19 5.03 15.22
CA HIS A 187 -16.06 5.66 16.21
C HIS A 187 -17.36 4.86 16.35
N ALA A 188 -17.36 3.86 17.24
CA ALA A 188 -18.50 2.95 17.44
C ALA A 188 -19.75 3.68 17.94
N ASP A 189 -19.57 4.76 18.71
CA ASP A 189 -20.62 5.67 19.19
C ASP A 189 -21.42 6.31 18.04
N ARG A 190 -20.80 6.44 16.86
CA ARG A 190 -21.43 7.02 15.67
C ARG A 190 -22.19 6.01 14.82
N LEU A 191 -22.11 4.70 15.11
CA LEU A 191 -22.86 3.65 14.40
C LEU A 191 -24.29 3.49 14.95
N HIS A 192 -25.07 4.57 14.92
CA HIS A 192 -26.44 4.54 15.44
C HIS A 192 -27.41 3.85 14.46
N PRO A 193 -28.42 3.08 14.95
CA PRO A 193 -29.42 2.44 14.10
C PRO A 193 -30.16 3.38 13.13
N SER A 194 -30.26 4.68 13.47
CA SER A 194 -30.88 5.70 12.61
C SER A 194 -30.10 6.01 11.32
N LEU A 195 -28.87 5.52 11.17
CA LEU A 195 -28.11 5.65 9.92
C LEU A 195 -28.72 4.82 8.78
N TRP A 196 -29.56 3.84 9.12
CA TRP A 196 -30.07 2.85 8.21
C TRP A 196 -31.59 3.03 8.02
N GLN A 197 -32.10 2.74 6.81
CA GLN A 197 -33.53 2.76 6.54
C GLN A 197 -34.26 1.66 7.34
N GLU A 198 -35.51 1.87 7.76
CA GLU A 198 -36.17 0.99 8.74
C GLU A 198 -36.24 -0.49 8.35
N ASP A 199 -36.51 -0.81 7.08
CA ASP A 199 -36.64 -2.21 6.61
C ASP A 199 -35.30 -2.97 6.57
N TYR A 200 -34.22 -2.29 6.20
CA TYR A 200 -32.87 -2.89 6.11
C TYR A 200 -32.06 -2.70 7.40
N GLY A 201 -32.41 -1.70 8.19
CA GLY A 201 -31.54 -1.12 9.20
C GLY A 201 -31.34 -1.99 10.41
N ARG A 202 -32.33 -2.79 10.80
CA ARG A 202 -32.18 -3.70 11.94
C ARG A 202 -31.19 -4.83 11.65
N HIS A 203 -31.27 -5.44 10.46
CA HIS A 203 -30.36 -6.52 10.08
C HIS A 203 -28.92 -6.02 9.94
N VAL A 204 -28.75 -4.87 9.27
CA VAL A 204 -27.44 -4.26 9.05
C VAL A 204 -26.83 -3.77 10.36
N ALA A 205 -27.57 -3.01 11.17
CA ALA A 205 -27.08 -2.53 12.47
C ALA A 205 -26.65 -3.67 13.40
N ALA A 206 -27.36 -4.81 13.37
CA ALA A 206 -27.02 -5.97 14.17
C ALA A 206 -25.76 -6.70 13.67
N ALA A 207 -25.61 -6.88 12.34
CA ALA A 207 -24.50 -7.64 11.78
C ALA A 207 -23.19 -6.84 11.66
N LEU A 208 -23.30 -5.52 11.40
CA LEU A 208 -22.18 -4.72 10.95
C LEU A 208 -21.02 -4.60 11.95
N PRO A 209 -21.22 -4.45 13.27
CA PRO A 209 -20.10 -4.41 14.22
C PRO A 209 -19.25 -5.68 14.19
N GLN A 210 -19.90 -6.85 14.10
CA GLN A 210 -19.20 -8.14 14.02
C GLN A 210 -18.47 -8.30 12.69
N LEU A 211 -19.08 -7.87 11.58
CA LEU A 211 -18.46 -7.92 10.26
C LEU A 211 -17.20 -7.02 10.21
N LEU A 212 -17.30 -5.80 10.73
CA LEU A 212 -16.20 -4.82 10.70
C LEU A 212 -15.06 -5.15 11.67
N ALA A 213 -15.29 -6.02 12.65
CA ALA A 213 -14.25 -6.44 13.61
C ALA A 213 -13.03 -7.11 12.93
N GLN A 214 -13.23 -7.73 11.76
CA GLN A 214 -12.16 -8.36 10.99
C GLN A 214 -11.54 -7.46 9.92
N THR A 215 -11.89 -6.17 9.90
CA THR A 215 -11.46 -5.23 8.86
C THR A 215 -11.68 -5.76 7.42
N PRO A 216 -12.92 -6.16 7.07
CA PRO A 216 -13.23 -6.79 5.80
C PRO A 216 -13.09 -5.80 4.64
N VAL A 217 -12.95 -6.33 3.42
CA VAL A 217 -13.17 -5.55 2.19
C VAL A 217 -14.67 -5.50 1.84
N LEU A 218 -15.06 -4.63 0.91
CA LEU A 218 -16.46 -4.43 0.56
C LEU A 218 -17.14 -5.73 0.09
N TYR A 219 -16.43 -6.58 -0.66
CA TYR A 219 -16.95 -7.84 -1.18
C TYR A 219 -17.34 -8.81 -0.07
N GLU A 220 -16.60 -8.87 1.03
CA GLU A 220 -16.93 -9.75 2.18
C GLU A 220 -18.21 -9.27 2.88
N ILE A 221 -18.36 -7.94 3.06
CA ILE A 221 -19.59 -7.36 3.61
C ILE A 221 -20.77 -7.63 2.66
N ALA A 222 -20.59 -7.40 1.36
CA ALA A 222 -21.64 -7.60 0.36
C ALA A 222 -22.10 -9.06 0.31
N THR A 223 -21.17 -10.00 0.45
CA THR A 223 -21.43 -11.43 0.52
C THR A 223 -22.30 -11.78 1.73
N GLN A 224 -21.92 -11.31 2.92
CA GLN A 224 -22.65 -11.58 4.17
C GLN A 224 -24.05 -10.95 4.18
N LEU A 225 -24.18 -9.74 3.64
CA LEU A 225 -25.47 -9.04 3.51
C LEU A 225 -26.30 -9.51 2.31
N ARG A 226 -25.74 -10.36 1.43
CA ARG A 226 -26.35 -10.82 0.16
C ARG A 226 -26.77 -9.67 -0.75
N LEU A 227 -25.96 -8.61 -0.80
CA LEU A 227 -26.20 -7.41 -1.60
C LEU A 227 -25.21 -7.30 -2.76
N GLU A 228 -25.51 -6.42 -3.71
CA GLU A 228 -24.52 -6.01 -4.71
C GLU A 228 -23.42 -5.17 -4.07
N ALA A 229 -22.18 -5.25 -4.56
CA ALA A 229 -21.06 -4.48 -4.02
C ALA A 229 -21.37 -2.98 -4.02
N ILE A 230 -21.87 -2.45 -5.13
CA ILE A 230 -22.27 -1.04 -5.25
C ILE A 230 -23.41 -0.69 -4.27
N ALA A 231 -24.43 -1.54 -4.16
CA ALA A 231 -25.53 -1.34 -3.21
C ALA A 231 -25.03 -1.37 -1.75
N THR A 232 -24.05 -2.22 -1.45
CA THR A 232 -23.40 -2.30 -0.15
C THR A 232 -22.60 -1.03 0.14
N ALA A 233 -21.85 -0.49 -0.83
CA ALA A 233 -21.15 0.79 -0.66
C ALA A 233 -22.14 1.93 -0.39
N GLN A 234 -23.25 1.98 -1.14
CA GLN A 234 -24.31 2.98 -0.94
C GLN A 234 -24.97 2.86 0.44
N LEU A 235 -25.21 1.63 0.90
CA LEU A 235 -25.73 1.35 2.24
C LEU A 235 -24.78 1.88 3.33
N LEU A 236 -23.47 1.64 3.19
CA LEU A 236 -22.45 2.07 4.16
C LEU A 236 -22.13 3.57 4.10
N ARG A 237 -22.59 4.28 3.07
CA ARG A 237 -22.30 5.70 2.84
C ARG A 237 -22.48 6.59 4.07
N PRO A 238 -23.59 6.54 4.84
CA PRO A 238 -23.77 7.42 6.00
C PRO A 238 -22.69 7.24 7.06
N ALA A 239 -22.28 5.98 7.31
CA ALA A 239 -21.27 5.61 8.29
C ALA A 239 -19.83 5.93 7.82
N LEU A 240 -19.57 5.87 6.51
CA LEU A 240 -18.31 6.33 5.93
C LEU A 240 -18.20 7.86 5.98
N MET A 241 -19.29 8.57 5.66
CA MET A 241 -19.30 10.03 5.61
C MET A 241 -19.24 10.70 6.98
N ASN A 242 -19.77 10.07 8.04
CA ASN A 242 -19.69 10.60 9.41
C ASN A 242 -18.43 10.12 10.19
N GLY A 243 -17.57 9.33 9.52
CA GLY A 243 -16.32 8.80 10.09
C GLY A 243 -16.50 7.65 11.08
N ALA A 244 -17.70 7.07 11.20
CA ALA A 244 -17.91 5.87 12.02
C ALA A 244 -17.12 4.67 11.45
N ILE A 245 -17.10 4.55 10.13
CA ILE A 245 -16.28 3.60 9.37
C ILE A 245 -15.16 4.36 8.67
N VAL A 246 -13.95 3.82 8.78
CA VAL A 246 -12.76 4.33 8.08
C VAL A 246 -12.16 3.27 7.18
N GLN A 247 -11.35 3.73 6.23
CA GLN A 247 -10.70 2.89 5.22
C GLN A 247 -9.23 2.69 5.57
N TYR A 248 -8.78 1.45 5.50
CA TYR A 248 -7.39 1.05 5.67
C TYR A 248 -6.85 0.46 4.36
N PRO A 249 -5.52 0.49 4.15
CA PRO A 249 -4.91 -0.23 3.03
C PRO A 249 -5.32 -1.71 2.98
N HIS A 250 -5.51 -2.26 1.77
CA HIS A 250 -5.89 -3.66 1.56
C HIS A 250 -4.87 -4.61 2.19
N THR A 251 -3.60 -4.39 1.85
CA THR A 251 -2.48 -4.96 2.58
C THR A 251 -1.90 -3.81 3.41
N PRO A 252 -1.73 -3.96 4.74
CA PRO A 252 -0.98 -2.97 5.49
C PRO A 252 0.36 -2.75 4.77
N PRO A 253 0.82 -1.50 4.61
CA PRO A 253 2.09 -1.25 3.96
C PRO A 253 3.12 -2.14 4.64
N LYS A 254 3.89 -2.91 3.85
CA LYS A 254 5.02 -3.65 4.40
C LYS A 254 5.84 -2.64 5.19
N ARG A 255 5.91 -2.84 6.51
CA ARG A 255 6.78 -2.03 7.35
C ARG A 255 8.18 -2.28 6.79
N ASP A 256 8.83 -1.22 6.34
CA ASP A 256 10.21 -1.31 5.93
C ASP A 256 11.01 -1.45 7.24
N ASP A 257 11.13 -2.71 7.71
CA ASP A 257 11.78 -3.08 8.96
C ASP A 257 13.31 -2.94 8.88
N ARG A 258 13.83 -2.48 7.72
CA ARG A 258 15.24 -2.12 7.58
C ARG A 258 15.58 -0.99 8.57
N PRO A 259 16.69 -1.11 9.32
CA PRO A 259 17.10 -0.05 10.22
C PRO A 259 17.32 1.27 9.47
N VAL A 260 16.90 2.35 10.11
CA VAL A 260 16.88 3.69 9.52
C VAL A 260 18.14 4.43 9.95
N VAL A 261 18.95 4.81 8.97
CA VAL A 261 20.13 5.64 9.18
C VAL A 261 19.84 7.04 8.66
N ALA A 262 19.79 8.03 9.54
CA ALA A 262 19.70 9.42 9.14
C ALA A 262 21.09 9.95 8.78
N CYS A 263 21.22 10.58 7.61
CA CYS A 263 22.43 11.27 7.18
C CYS A 263 22.15 12.76 7.14
N ILE A 264 22.84 13.54 7.98
CA ILE A 264 22.69 14.98 8.09
C ILE A 264 23.97 15.61 7.54
N ASP A 265 23.89 16.12 6.33
CA ASP A 265 25.03 16.63 5.56
C ASP A 265 24.51 17.53 4.44
N ASP A 266 25.12 18.71 4.25
CA ASP A 266 24.75 19.68 3.22
C ASP A 266 25.32 19.33 1.83
N SER A 267 26.24 18.35 1.76
CA SER A 267 26.78 17.81 0.53
C SER A 267 25.89 16.70 -0.05
N ARG A 268 25.23 17.01 -1.18
CA ARG A 268 24.46 16.03 -1.96
C ARG A 268 25.31 14.82 -2.39
N THR A 269 26.61 15.01 -2.56
CA THR A 269 27.53 13.94 -2.96
C THR A 269 27.73 12.94 -1.82
N ILE A 270 27.89 13.43 -0.58
CA ILE A 270 28.01 12.56 0.59
C ILE A 270 26.70 11.81 0.84
N GLN A 271 25.57 12.52 0.83
CA GLN A 271 24.23 11.93 0.98
C GLN A 271 23.98 10.78 0.01
N ARG A 272 24.26 11.00 -1.29
CA ARG A 272 24.14 9.97 -2.32
C ARG A 272 25.07 8.79 -2.10
N ASN A 273 26.30 9.03 -1.68
CA ASN A 273 27.27 7.96 -1.42
C ASN A 273 26.82 7.09 -0.23
N VAL A 274 26.42 7.73 0.87
CA VAL A 274 25.85 7.05 2.05
C VAL A 274 24.63 6.24 1.68
N ARG A 275 23.68 6.84 0.92
CA ARG A 275 22.50 6.13 0.41
C ARG A 275 22.90 4.89 -0.37
N LEU A 276 23.78 5.02 -1.37
CA LEU A 276 24.16 3.91 -2.25
C LEU A 276 24.76 2.74 -1.45
N ILE A 277 25.66 3.04 -0.51
CA ILE A 277 26.34 2.03 0.30
C ILE A 277 25.35 1.32 1.25
N LEU A 278 24.52 2.10 1.96
CA LEU A 278 23.67 1.56 3.02
C LEU A 278 22.38 0.92 2.48
N GLU A 279 21.74 1.49 1.45
CA GLU A 279 20.51 0.91 0.90
C GLU A 279 20.75 -0.42 0.21
N THR A 280 21.92 -0.61 -0.43
CA THR A 280 22.31 -1.90 -1.01
C THR A 280 22.62 -2.96 0.04
N SER A 281 22.83 -2.54 1.28
CA SER A 281 23.19 -3.40 2.42
C SER A 281 22.03 -3.59 3.41
N GLY A 282 20.80 -3.28 3.00
CA GLY A 282 19.61 -3.56 3.81
C GLY A 282 19.26 -2.51 4.84
N TYR A 283 19.75 -1.28 4.71
CA TYR A 283 19.32 -0.13 5.53
C TYR A 283 18.38 0.79 4.75
N ARG A 284 17.64 1.64 5.46
CA ARG A 284 16.91 2.77 4.88
C ARG A 284 17.64 4.06 5.22
N VAL A 285 17.93 4.90 4.22
CA VAL A 285 18.63 6.17 4.47
C VAL A 285 17.67 7.35 4.44
N LEU A 286 17.65 8.10 5.56
CA LEU A 286 16.93 9.36 5.68
C LEU A 286 17.90 10.52 5.45
N GLU A 287 17.82 11.18 4.31
CA GLU A 287 18.69 12.32 3.99
C GLU A 287 18.11 13.63 4.56
N VAL A 288 18.93 14.34 5.33
CA VAL A 288 18.61 15.66 5.89
C VAL A 288 19.66 16.66 5.39
N MET A 289 19.27 17.45 4.39
CA MET A 289 20.16 18.45 3.76
C MET A 289 20.25 19.77 4.53
N GLN A 290 19.22 20.09 5.32
CA GLN A 290 19.12 21.34 6.06
C GLN A 290 19.17 21.03 7.56
N PRO A 291 20.27 21.38 8.26
CA PRO A 291 20.45 21.06 9.68
C PRO A 291 19.34 21.63 10.56
N THR A 292 18.78 22.78 10.18
CA THR A 292 17.67 23.45 10.86
C THR A 292 16.38 22.61 10.90
N HIS A 293 16.19 21.69 9.95
CA HIS A 293 15.05 20.77 9.90
C HIS A 293 15.35 19.41 10.57
N ALA A 294 16.57 19.20 11.05
CA ALA A 294 16.98 17.89 11.56
C ALA A 294 16.13 17.46 12.77
N LEU A 295 16.01 18.29 13.80
CA LEU A 295 15.31 17.90 15.03
C LEU A 295 13.85 17.47 14.79
N SER A 296 13.09 18.22 14.00
CA SER A 296 11.70 17.87 13.69
C SER A 296 11.64 16.55 12.90
N THR A 297 12.45 16.46 11.84
CA THR A 297 12.52 15.27 10.97
C THR A 297 12.92 14.01 11.76
N LEU A 298 13.90 14.12 12.65
CA LEU A 298 14.37 13.02 13.47
C LEU A 298 13.35 12.60 14.54
N THR A 299 12.62 13.55 15.13
CA THR A 299 11.61 13.26 16.15
C THR A 299 10.45 12.45 15.57
N ASP A 300 10.06 12.74 14.33
CA ASP A 300 8.99 12.02 13.62
C ASP A 300 9.44 10.64 13.15
N THR A 301 10.70 10.51 12.69
CA THR A 301 11.20 9.29 12.06
C THR A 301 11.87 8.30 13.01
N LYS A 302 12.45 8.79 14.12
CA LYS A 302 13.18 8.02 15.15
C LYS A 302 14.18 7.03 14.53
N PRO A 303 15.28 7.50 13.93
CA PRO A 303 16.24 6.61 13.29
C PRO A 303 17.02 5.77 14.32
N ASP A 304 17.56 4.65 13.86
CA ASP A 304 18.42 3.76 14.62
C ASP A 304 19.87 4.29 14.71
N LEU A 305 20.28 5.15 13.77
CA LEU A 305 21.60 5.78 13.75
C LEU A 305 21.53 7.15 13.06
N VAL A 306 22.28 8.11 13.57
CA VAL A 306 22.51 9.41 12.93
C VAL A 306 23.97 9.53 12.51
N LEU A 307 24.21 9.73 11.22
CA LEU A 307 25.47 10.19 10.64
C LEU A 307 25.39 11.70 10.49
N MET A 308 26.26 12.44 11.18
CA MET A 308 26.16 13.90 11.27
C MET A 308 27.43 14.57 10.81
N ASP A 309 27.36 15.40 9.78
CA ASP A 309 28.48 16.26 9.42
C ASP A 309 28.77 17.28 10.52
N ILE A 310 30.05 17.54 10.74
CA ILE A 310 30.49 18.53 11.73
C ILE A 310 30.40 19.95 11.14
N SER A 311 30.77 20.11 9.87
CA SER A 311 31.02 21.42 9.25
C SER A 311 29.91 21.83 8.30
N MET A 312 28.73 22.12 8.84
CA MET A 312 27.57 22.53 8.05
C MET A 312 27.36 24.05 8.09
N PRO A 313 26.85 24.66 7.00
CA PRO A 313 26.37 26.04 7.02
C PRO A 313 25.26 26.22 8.06
N GLU A 314 25.21 27.40 8.68
CA GLU A 314 24.15 27.83 9.63
C GLU A 314 24.15 27.14 11.00
N MET A 315 24.61 25.90 11.12
CA MET A 315 24.61 25.14 12.39
C MET A 315 25.79 24.19 12.50
N ASP A 316 26.55 24.29 13.59
CA ASP A 316 27.64 23.36 13.92
C ASP A 316 27.07 21.98 14.30
N GLY A 317 27.58 20.91 13.71
CA GLY A 317 27.15 19.54 14.05
C GLY A 317 27.35 19.21 15.53
N TYR A 318 28.33 19.80 16.20
CA TYR A 318 28.49 19.67 17.65
C TYR A 318 27.31 20.26 18.44
N GLU A 319 26.77 21.39 17.97
CA GLU A 319 25.62 22.03 18.60
C GLU A 319 24.35 21.19 18.38
N LEU A 320 24.13 20.73 17.14
CA LEU A 320 23.01 19.87 16.81
C LEU A 320 23.04 18.58 17.65
N CYS A 321 24.19 17.93 17.79
CA CYS A 321 24.34 16.75 18.65
C CYS A 321 23.94 17.03 20.12
N ARG A 322 24.29 18.20 20.67
CA ARG A 322 23.83 18.59 22.02
C ARG A 322 22.31 18.72 22.09
N GLN A 323 21.69 19.29 21.07
CA GLN A 323 20.23 19.42 21.00
C GLN A 323 19.54 18.05 20.90
N LEU A 324 20.09 17.09 20.13
CA LEU A 324 19.60 15.72 20.11
C LEU A 324 19.65 15.08 21.51
N ARG A 325 20.75 15.26 22.25
CA ARG A 325 20.91 14.74 23.61
C ARG A 325 19.95 15.35 24.63
N GLN A 326 19.45 16.56 24.37
CA GLN A 326 18.43 17.23 25.18
C GLN A 326 16.99 16.86 24.80
N THR A 327 16.80 16.16 23.69
CA THR A 327 15.47 15.76 23.19
C THR A 327 15.14 14.35 23.67
N ASP A 328 14.11 14.20 24.52
CA ASP A 328 13.81 12.92 25.20
C ASP A 328 13.64 11.71 24.27
N THR A 329 13.10 11.91 23.08
CA THR A 329 12.89 10.87 22.07
C THR A 329 14.13 10.52 21.26
N LEU A 330 15.18 11.33 21.32
CA LEU A 330 16.39 11.20 20.50
C LEU A 330 17.68 11.05 21.32
N LYS A 331 17.63 11.28 22.63
CA LYS A 331 18.82 11.33 23.49
C LYS A 331 19.67 10.06 23.44
N ASP A 332 19.05 8.90 23.24
CA ASP A 332 19.71 7.60 23.21
C ASP A 332 20.09 7.14 21.79
N VAL A 333 19.68 7.88 20.74
CA VAL A 333 20.01 7.54 19.36
C VAL A 333 21.53 7.68 19.14
N PRO A 334 22.22 6.64 18.65
CA PRO A 334 23.63 6.73 18.32
C PRO A 334 23.93 7.85 17.30
N VAL A 335 24.94 8.67 17.58
CA VAL A 335 25.38 9.75 16.69
C VAL A 335 26.84 9.52 16.31
N VAL A 336 27.10 9.30 15.03
CA VAL A 336 28.45 9.18 14.47
C VAL A 336 28.77 10.47 13.72
N MET A 337 29.80 11.18 14.18
CA MET A 337 30.24 12.43 13.56
C MET A 337 31.06 12.16 12.31
N LEU A 338 30.69 12.76 11.19
CA LEU A 338 31.46 12.72 9.94
C LEU A 338 32.40 13.93 9.92
N THR A 339 33.71 13.69 9.95
CA THR A 339 34.72 14.77 10.05
C THR A 339 35.61 14.83 8.82
N GLY A 340 35.95 16.03 8.34
CA GLY A 340 36.99 16.21 7.31
C GLY A 340 38.43 16.23 7.87
N ARG A 341 38.61 16.18 9.20
CA ARG A 341 39.91 16.28 9.88
C ARG A 341 40.02 15.19 10.95
N ASP A 342 41.14 14.47 10.98
CA ASP A 342 41.41 13.45 11.99
C ASP A 342 42.30 14.00 13.13
N GLY A 343 41.79 14.97 13.88
CA GLY A 343 42.49 15.62 14.98
C GLY A 343 42.08 15.08 16.36
N LEU A 344 43.04 14.91 17.27
CA LEU A 344 42.78 14.54 18.67
C LEU A 344 41.77 15.49 19.36
N VAL A 345 41.81 16.78 19.02
CA VAL A 345 40.93 17.82 19.57
C VAL A 345 39.47 17.61 19.18
N ASP A 346 39.21 17.28 17.91
CA ASP A 346 37.85 17.04 17.40
C ASP A 346 37.22 15.80 18.04
N ARG A 347 38.02 14.75 18.27
CA ARG A 347 37.57 13.54 18.96
C ARG A 347 37.17 13.81 20.41
N ILE A 348 37.96 14.61 21.13
CA ILE A 348 37.62 15.02 22.50
C ILE A 348 36.34 15.86 22.50
N ARG A 349 36.19 16.80 21.56
CA ARG A 349 35.00 17.65 21.44
C ARG A 349 33.74 16.84 21.11
N ALA A 350 33.82 15.91 20.16
CA ALA A 350 32.72 15.01 19.82
C ALA A 350 32.23 14.22 21.04
N ARG A 351 33.17 13.67 21.82
CA ARG A 351 32.84 12.92 23.04
C ARG A 351 32.19 13.80 24.12
N MET A 352 32.67 15.04 24.28
CA MET A 352 32.08 15.99 25.24
C MET A 352 30.64 16.40 24.89
N VAL A 353 30.25 16.35 23.61
CA VAL A 353 28.87 16.64 23.17
C VAL A 353 27.97 15.40 23.12
N GLY A 354 28.48 14.25 23.54
CA GLY A 354 27.73 13.00 23.58
C GLY A 354 27.65 12.24 22.26
N ALA A 355 28.56 12.50 21.30
CA ALA A 355 28.67 11.66 20.11
C ALA A 355 29.10 10.24 20.50
N THR A 356 28.55 9.25 19.80
CA THR A 356 28.82 7.83 20.02
C THR A 356 30.15 7.42 19.40
N ASP A 357 30.42 7.88 18.17
CA ASP A 357 31.69 7.64 17.48
C ASP A 357 31.95 8.72 16.42
N TYR A 358 33.01 8.56 15.64
CA TYR A 358 33.37 9.43 14.51
C TYR A 358 33.83 8.61 13.30
N LEU A 359 33.71 9.21 12.12
CA LEU A 359 34.19 8.67 10.85
C LEU A 359 34.83 9.78 10.02
N THR A 360 36.07 9.57 9.60
CA THR A 360 36.81 10.57 8.80
C THR A 360 36.41 10.49 7.33
N LYS A 361 36.20 11.64 6.70
CA LYS A 361 35.97 11.81 5.26
C LYS A 361 37.32 11.98 4.54
N PRO A 362 37.54 11.35 3.38
CA PRO A 362 36.66 10.36 2.74
C PRO A 362 36.71 9.01 3.46
N PHE A 363 35.57 8.33 3.53
CA PHE A 363 35.44 6.99 4.09
C PHE A 363 35.16 5.95 3.00
N THR A 364 35.57 4.71 3.27
CA THR A 364 35.29 3.54 2.45
C THR A 364 33.89 2.97 2.73
N PRO A 365 33.30 2.22 1.78
CA PRO A 365 32.05 1.49 2.03
C PRO A 365 32.12 0.57 3.25
N GLN A 366 33.24 -0.11 3.45
CA GLN A 366 33.44 -1.03 4.57
C GLN A 366 33.41 -0.31 5.92
N GLU A 367 34.10 0.82 6.06
CA GLU A 367 34.10 1.60 7.32
C GLU A 367 32.69 2.09 7.68
N LEU A 368 31.94 2.58 6.70
CA LEU A 368 30.57 3.04 6.90
C LEU A 368 29.63 1.88 7.29
N LEU A 369 29.75 0.73 6.63
CA LEU A 369 28.93 -0.45 6.93
C LEU A 369 29.21 -1.01 8.32
N SER A 370 30.48 -1.12 8.71
CA SER A 370 30.85 -1.57 10.06
C SER A 370 30.29 -0.67 11.16
N LEU A 371 30.18 0.64 10.91
CA LEU A 371 29.52 1.58 11.82
C LEU A 371 28.01 1.36 11.89
N ALA A 372 27.36 1.21 10.74
CA ALA A 372 25.92 0.93 10.67
C ALA A 372 25.56 -0.39 11.36
N GLU A 373 26.31 -1.46 11.11
CA GLU A 373 26.10 -2.77 11.74
C GLU A 373 26.24 -2.71 13.27
N ARG A 374 27.20 -1.93 13.76
CA ARG A 374 27.46 -1.82 15.20
C ARG A 374 26.43 -0.98 15.95
N PHE A 375 25.87 0.05 15.31
CA PHE A 375 25.06 1.05 16.01
C PHE A 375 23.61 1.14 15.56
N ALA A 376 23.27 0.79 14.32
CA ALA A 376 21.90 0.79 13.83
C ALA A 376 21.15 -0.53 14.13
N HIS A 377 21.79 -1.50 14.79
CA HIS A 377 21.14 -2.74 15.21
C HIS A 377 20.44 -2.57 16.57
N SER A 378 19.11 -2.45 16.57
CA SER A 378 18.29 -2.60 17.77
C SER A 378 17.73 -4.03 17.86
N ALA A 379 18.16 -4.77 18.88
CA ALA A 379 17.47 -5.84 19.61
C ALA A 379 16.25 -6.56 18.96
N VAL A 380 16.47 -7.45 17.97
CA VAL A 380 15.46 -8.42 17.49
C VAL A 380 15.84 -9.89 17.82
N LEU A 381 17.02 -10.16 18.41
CA LEU A 381 17.50 -11.51 18.66
C LEU A 381 17.80 -11.82 20.14
N GLU A 382 16.87 -11.48 21.04
CA GLU A 382 16.80 -12.12 22.37
C GLU A 382 15.37 -12.60 22.64
N THR A 383 14.93 -13.60 21.87
CA THR A 383 13.95 -14.57 22.35
C THR A 383 14.16 -15.87 21.58
N ASN A 384 15.11 -16.67 22.06
CA ASN A 384 15.12 -18.12 21.84
C ASN A 384 14.25 -18.79 22.90
#